data_AF-A0A7Y9J1H9-F1
#
_entry.id   AF-A0A7Y9J1H9-F1
#
_cell.length_a   1.000
_cell.length_b   1.000
_cell.length_c   1.000
_cell.angle_alpha   90.00
_cell.angle_beta   90.00
_cell.angle_gamma   90.00
#
_symmetry.space_group_name_H-M   'P 1'
#
loop_
_entity.id
_entity.type
_entity.pdbx_description
1 polymer ?
#
loop_
_entity_poly.entity_id
_entity_poly.type
_entity_poly.pdbx_seq_one_letter_code
_entity_poly.pdbx_strand_id
1 'polypeptide(L)'
;MIDPSRTSHPSPPAGTATLPPDVPLDPDLLTPAVVHLGVRGLQHAYHAVHVDDLAQRRVSTDWGLVRVELLPPGTALDLDLLRRREVLTDPPREVTVLTDHVCLTGGSEEQLALLAAPSTRLVLVDVDVDGEVDDPLARVAVGYLVGALARRRAAGHRPFTALSCAAAPRNGSRLREAVLALAGDVDDGLAAWIGEHGAFPNSVCDPCLPGESGCPRWVVEDDFADGRPPLDRVGVRFVPSTVPHELLRTRLHDGAHDALAVAAAAAGARTAGAALAVPGVREFLEGFLAEAAQQVLGVPADELDEYRAAVLARLAADPGREPHVPGPERFRADVLPSLRQAVDHDGPRERLVQALAGWLLATGGPGGAADLLRRHHDVLGTLADEPHLPAELQRALHVLTPSSPTPAEFS
;
A
#
# COMPACT_ATOMS: atom_id res chain seq x y z
N MET A 1 -27.86 29.93 -37.43
CA MET A 1 -26.66 30.39 -38.15
C MET A 1 -26.15 31.63 -37.45
N ILE A 2 -25.14 31.48 -36.61
CA ILE A 2 -24.47 32.56 -35.88
C ILE A 2 -22.97 32.38 -36.15
N ASP A 3 -22.34 33.48 -36.53
CA ASP A 3 -20.97 33.65 -37.01
C ASP A 3 -19.92 33.20 -35.97
N PRO A 4 -18.98 32.29 -36.33
CA PRO A 4 -18.01 31.73 -35.39
C PRO A 4 -16.72 32.55 -35.22
N SER A 5 -16.66 33.80 -35.68
CA SER A 5 -15.41 34.56 -35.73
C SER A 5 -15.37 35.79 -34.81
N ARG A 6 -15.24 35.60 -33.48
CA ARG A 6 -14.56 36.54 -32.55
C ARG A 6 -14.62 36.12 -31.07
N THR A 7 -13.59 35.39 -30.62
CA THR A 7 -13.11 35.45 -29.23
C THR A 7 -11.58 35.31 -29.27
N SER A 8 -10.89 36.45 -29.25
CA SER A 8 -9.43 36.50 -29.12
C SER A 8 -9.05 36.33 -27.65
N HIS A 9 -8.55 35.15 -27.27
CA HIS A 9 -7.79 34.99 -26.03
C HIS A 9 -6.38 35.60 -26.18
N PRO A 10 -5.82 36.24 -25.14
CA PRO A 10 -4.44 36.68 -25.17
C PRO A 10 -3.51 35.45 -25.20
N SER A 11 -2.60 35.41 -26.17
CA SER A 11 -1.57 34.37 -26.28
C SER A 11 -0.72 34.30 -25.00
N PRO A 12 -0.32 33.09 -24.55
CA PRO A 12 0.64 32.95 -23.46
C PRO A 12 2.01 33.53 -23.87
N PRO A 13 2.82 34.02 -22.91
CA PRO A 13 4.16 34.51 -23.22
C PRO A 13 4.99 33.38 -23.83
N ALA A 14 5.65 33.70 -24.94
CA ALA A 14 6.52 32.80 -25.67
C ALA A 14 7.75 32.45 -24.82
N GLY A 15 8.04 31.15 -24.68
CA GLY A 15 9.39 30.67 -24.37
C GLY A 15 9.55 29.70 -23.20
N THR A 16 8.78 28.61 -23.13
CA THR A 16 9.30 27.35 -22.54
C THR A 16 9.68 26.44 -23.70
N ALA A 17 10.94 26.54 -24.12
CA ALA A 17 11.51 25.56 -25.04
C ALA A 17 11.40 24.19 -24.38
N THR A 18 10.58 23.31 -24.94
CA THR A 18 10.55 21.89 -24.57
C THR A 18 11.90 21.31 -24.98
N LEU A 19 12.85 21.27 -24.04
CA LEU A 19 14.14 20.63 -24.25
C LEU A 19 13.90 19.14 -24.53
N PRO A 20 14.63 18.53 -25.48
CA PRO A 20 14.48 17.12 -25.79
C PRO A 20 14.79 16.25 -24.55
N PRO A 21 14.17 15.07 -24.43
CA PRO A 21 14.27 14.18 -23.26
C PRO A 21 15.70 13.67 -22.98
N ASP A 22 16.63 13.86 -23.91
CA ASP A 22 18.02 13.41 -23.80
C ASP A 22 18.93 14.36 -22.99
N VAL A 23 18.41 15.51 -22.53
CA VAL A 23 19.15 16.45 -21.68
C VAL A 23 18.83 16.16 -20.20
N PRO A 24 19.84 15.86 -19.36
CA PRO A 24 19.65 15.69 -17.92
C PRO A 24 18.90 16.87 -17.31
N LEU A 25 17.88 16.58 -16.50
CA LEU A 25 17.17 17.59 -15.72
C LEU A 25 18.13 18.21 -14.71
N ASP A 26 18.22 19.54 -14.72
CA ASP A 26 18.86 20.31 -13.66
C ASP A 26 17.88 20.45 -12.48
N PRO A 27 18.18 19.88 -11.29
CA PRO A 27 17.31 19.96 -10.13
C PRO A 27 17.06 21.39 -9.65
N ASP A 28 17.95 22.34 -9.94
CA ASP A 28 17.80 23.75 -9.56
C ASP A 28 16.65 24.44 -10.30
N LEU A 29 16.15 23.83 -11.38
CA LEU A 29 14.98 24.30 -12.12
C LEU A 29 13.65 23.83 -11.52
N LEU A 30 13.69 22.97 -10.50
CA LEU A 30 12.49 22.45 -9.86
C LEU A 30 12.08 23.32 -8.67
N THR A 31 10.77 23.56 -8.53
CA THR A 31 10.23 24.19 -7.32
C THR A 31 10.01 23.13 -6.24
N PRO A 32 10.64 23.23 -5.06
CA PRO A 32 10.38 22.31 -3.95
C PRO A 32 8.92 22.42 -3.47
N ALA A 33 8.11 21.41 -3.79
CA ALA A 33 6.68 21.43 -3.46
C ALA A 33 6.12 20.10 -2.96
N VAL A 34 6.88 19.01 -3.12
CA VAL A 34 6.57 17.70 -2.55
C VAL A 34 7.59 17.39 -1.46
N VAL A 35 7.14 17.04 -0.26
CA VAL A 35 8.00 16.51 0.80
C VAL A 35 7.71 15.03 1.00
N HIS A 36 8.72 14.17 0.91
CA HIS A 36 8.60 12.77 1.27
C HIS A 36 9.10 12.54 2.69
N LEU A 37 8.20 12.18 3.59
CA LEU A 37 8.46 11.94 5.02
C LEU A 37 8.43 10.43 5.29
N GLY A 38 9.58 9.80 5.54
CA GLY A 38 9.67 8.34 5.71
C GLY A 38 10.92 7.85 6.44
N VAL A 39 10.98 6.55 6.73
CA VAL A 39 11.93 5.94 7.70
C VAL A 39 13.12 5.17 7.10
N ARG A 40 13.15 4.94 5.79
CA ARG A 40 14.11 3.98 5.17
C ARG A 40 14.45 4.29 3.72
N GLY A 41 15.22 5.33 3.41
CA GLY A 41 15.50 5.55 1.98
C GLY A 41 14.31 6.17 1.24
N LEU A 42 14.50 6.45 -0.05
CA LEU A 42 13.40 6.29 -1.02
C LEU A 42 13.23 4.82 -1.41
N GLN A 43 13.97 3.90 -0.80
CA GLN A 43 14.15 2.50 -1.22
C GLN A 43 12.83 1.73 -1.44
N HIS A 44 11.73 2.18 -0.81
CA HIS A 44 10.39 1.59 -0.96
C HIS A 44 9.35 2.58 -1.54
N ALA A 45 9.76 3.81 -1.86
CA ALA A 45 8.86 4.90 -2.22
C ALA A 45 8.60 4.94 -3.74
N TYR A 46 7.77 4.00 -4.22
CA TYR A 46 7.26 3.98 -5.59
C TYR A 46 6.66 5.33 -6.04
N HIS A 47 6.07 6.06 -5.10
CA HIS A 47 5.51 7.39 -5.27
C HIS A 47 6.50 8.42 -5.86
N ALA A 48 7.77 8.34 -5.44
CA ALA A 48 8.80 9.25 -5.93
C ALA A 48 9.15 9.02 -7.41
N VAL A 49 8.96 7.80 -7.93
CA VAL A 49 9.16 7.49 -9.36
C VAL A 49 8.13 8.22 -10.22
N HIS A 50 6.88 8.34 -9.76
CA HIS A 50 5.87 9.10 -10.50
C HIS A 50 6.14 10.61 -10.46
N VAL A 51 6.60 11.14 -9.33
CA VAL A 51 7.05 12.54 -9.25
C VAL A 51 8.26 12.78 -10.15
N ASP A 52 9.19 11.83 -10.22
CA ASP A 52 10.35 11.88 -11.11
C ASP A 52 9.94 11.87 -12.59
N ASP A 53 8.99 11.02 -12.95
CA ASP A 53 8.44 10.97 -14.30
C ASP A 53 7.83 12.29 -14.75
N LEU A 54 7.21 13.06 -13.86
CA LEU A 54 6.68 14.38 -14.22
C LEU A 54 7.79 15.32 -14.67
N ALA A 55 8.90 15.31 -13.95
CA ALA A 55 10.03 16.18 -14.22
C ALA A 55 10.81 15.70 -15.45
N GLN A 56 11.08 14.40 -15.54
CA GLN A 56 11.80 13.77 -16.66
C GLN A 56 11.04 13.91 -17.99
N ARG A 57 9.73 13.69 -17.99
CA ARG A 57 8.88 13.86 -19.18
C ARG A 57 8.53 15.32 -19.46
N ARG A 58 9.08 16.27 -18.70
CA ARG A 58 8.84 17.72 -18.82
C ARG A 58 7.35 18.10 -18.74
N VAL A 59 6.58 17.33 -17.97
CA VAL A 59 5.16 17.59 -17.72
C VAL A 59 5.00 18.80 -16.80
N SER A 60 5.84 18.91 -15.76
CA SER A 60 5.90 20.08 -14.87
C SER A 60 7.24 20.12 -14.14
N THR A 61 7.73 21.32 -13.86
CA THR A 61 8.89 21.59 -12.99
C THR A 61 8.46 22.16 -11.63
N ASP A 62 7.16 22.27 -11.36
CA ASP A 62 6.62 22.91 -10.16
C ASP A 62 6.55 21.97 -8.95
N TRP A 63 6.92 20.71 -9.12
CA TRP A 63 6.71 19.62 -8.16
C TRP A 63 8.00 18.90 -7.80
N GLY A 64 9.07 19.67 -7.54
CA GLY A 64 10.33 19.16 -7.01
C GLY A 64 10.14 18.45 -5.67
N LEU A 65 10.89 17.37 -5.48
CA LEU A 65 10.80 16.49 -4.33
C LEU A 65 11.92 16.78 -3.33
N VAL A 66 11.55 17.11 -2.10
CA VAL A 66 12.47 17.16 -0.96
C VAL A 66 12.26 15.91 -0.12
N ARG A 67 13.36 15.26 0.22
CA ARG A 67 13.32 14.06 1.06
C ARG A 67 13.61 14.41 2.50
N VAL A 68 12.76 13.91 3.39
CA VAL A 68 12.87 14.05 4.84
C VAL A 68 12.86 12.66 5.48
N GLU A 69 13.95 12.33 6.17
CA GLU A 69 14.13 11.01 6.77
C GLU A 69 13.92 11.01 8.27
N LEU A 70 12.99 10.19 8.73
CA LEU A 70 12.68 9.91 10.12
C LEU A 70 13.65 8.83 10.63
N LEU A 71 14.55 9.20 11.54
CA LEU A 71 15.50 8.26 12.10
C LEU A 71 15.13 7.90 13.54
N PRO A 72 15.13 6.60 13.92
CA PRO A 72 15.06 6.22 15.31
C PRO A 72 16.23 6.85 16.10
N PRO A 73 16.03 7.23 17.38
CA PRO A 73 17.09 7.79 18.22
C PRO A 73 18.35 6.92 18.24
N GLY A 74 19.53 7.53 18.02
CA GLY A 74 20.82 6.82 18.04
C GLY A 74 21.18 6.09 16.74
N THR A 75 20.35 6.19 15.69
CA THR A 75 20.67 5.62 14.38
C THR A 75 21.77 6.42 13.68
N ALA A 76 22.86 5.77 13.31
CA ALA A 76 23.92 6.40 12.51
C ALA A 76 23.42 6.60 11.07
N LEU A 77 23.64 7.81 10.54
CA LEU A 77 23.28 8.13 9.17
C LEU A 77 24.29 7.51 8.20
N ASP A 78 23.84 6.59 7.35
CA ASP A 78 24.64 6.07 6.26
C ASP A 78 24.34 6.87 4.98
N LEU A 79 25.08 7.96 4.77
CA LEU A 79 24.99 8.80 3.57
C LEU A 79 25.24 8.02 2.27
N ASP A 80 25.94 6.88 2.31
CA ASP A 80 26.13 6.04 1.14
C ASP A 80 24.87 5.20 0.87
N LEU A 81 24.15 4.68 1.87
CA LEU A 81 22.83 4.07 1.66
C LEU A 81 21.78 5.06 1.14
N LEU A 82 21.93 6.34 1.47
CA LEU A 82 21.08 7.43 0.97
C LEU A 82 21.35 7.75 -0.50
N ARG A 83 22.58 7.51 -0.97
CA ARG A 83 23.07 7.75 -2.33
C ARG A 83 23.13 6.48 -3.19
N ARG A 84 23.09 5.29 -2.59
CA ARG A 84 23.19 4.00 -3.28
C ARG A 84 21.90 3.71 -4.04
N ARG A 85 22.10 3.47 -5.33
CA ARG A 85 21.14 3.07 -6.34
C ARG A 85 20.72 1.63 -6.12
N GLU A 86 19.60 1.40 -5.47
CA GLU A 86 18.97 0.08 -5.42
C GLU A 86 17.46 0.18 -5.75
N VAL A 87 16.94 -0.94 -6.25
CA VAL A 87 15.88 -1.13 -7.26
C VAL A 87 14.49 -0.60 -6.85
N LEU A 88 14.13 0.64 -7.25
CA LEU A 88 12.77 1.20 -7.05
C LEU A 88 11.71 0.61 -7.98
N THR A 89 12.15 -0.01 -9.07
CA THR A 89 11.35 -0.56 -10.17
C THR A 89 12.10 -1.75 -10.73
N ASP A 90 11.44 -2.70 -11.40
CA ASP A 90 12.14 -3.73 -12.18
C ASP A 90 11.92 -3.45 -13.67
N PRO A 91 12.95 -3.01 -14.44
CA PRO A 91 14.36 -2.87 -14.04
C PRO A 91 14.65 -1.65 -13.13
N PRO A 92 15.79 -1.65 -12.40
CA PRO A 92 16.13 -0.59 -11.44
C PRO A 92 16.18 0.80 -12.08
N ARG A 93 15.58 1.81 -11.43
CA ARG A 93 15.59 3.21 -11.87
C ARG A 93 16.07 4.16 -10.78
N GLU A 94 16.81 5.18 -11.19
CA GLU A 94 17.25 6.31 -10.36
C GLU A 94 16.18 7.42 -10.33
N VAL A 95 15.88 7.94 -9.14
CA VAL A 95 15.03 9.13 -8.94
C VAL A 95 15.94 10.36 -8.89
N THR A 96 15.74 11.27 -9.84
CA THR A 96 16.56 12.45 -10.11
C THR A 96 15.89 13.76 -9.72
N VAL A 97 14.58 13.74 -9.45
CA VAL A 97 13.76 14.90 -9.04
C VAL A 97 14.05 15.42 -7.63
N LEU A 98 15.01 14.82 -6.93
CA LEU A 98 15.41 15.21 -5.58
C LEU A 98 16.10 16.58 -5.62
N THR A 99 15.45 17.58 -5.03
CA THR A 99 16.01 18.93 -4.88
C THR A 99 16.84 19.08 -3.61
N ASP A 100 16.50 18.31 -2.56
CA ASP A 100 17.21 18.36 -1.28
C ASP A 100 17.00 17.08 -0.44
N HIS A 101 17.89 16.85 0.54
CA HIS A 101 17.83 15.76 1.50
C HIS A 101 18.06 16.26 2.93
N VAL A 102 17.10 15.99 3.81
CA VAL A 102 17.11 16.45 5.20
C VAL A 102 16.90 15.26 6.15
N CYS A 103 17.70 15.16 7.20
CA CYS A 103 17.65 14.07 8.18
C CYS A 103 17.07 14.55 9.52
N LEU A 104 15.95 13.98 9.96
CA LEU A 104 15.33 14.27 11.25
C LEU A 104 16.05 13.50 12.37
N THR A 105 17.09 14.08 12.96
CA THR A 105 17.66 13.63 14.24
C THR A 105 17.22 14.57 15.37
N GLY A 106 15.95 14.47 15.77
CA GLY A 106 15.36 15.29 16.84
C GLY A 106 14.84 16.64 16.38
N GLY A 107 13.54 16.88 16.62
CA GLY A 107 12.74 18.10 16.41
C GLY A 107 13.47 19.38 16.00
N SER A 108 13.93 19.50 14.75
CA SER A 108 14.60 20.73 14.30
C SER A 108 13.58 21.70 13.68
N GLU A 109 13.72 23.00 13.99
CA GLU A 109 12.90 24.06 13.41
C GLU A 109 13.02 24.14 11.87
N GLU A 110 14.15 23.74 11.31
CA GLU A 110 14.41 23.77 9.87
C GLU A 110 13.47 22.82 9.11
N GLN A 111 13.25 21.63 9.66
CA GLN A 111 12.39 20.60 9.06
C GLN A 111 10.91 20.98 9.13
N LEU A 112 10.55 21.60 10.24
CA LEU A 112 9.22 22.11 10.47
C LEU A 112 8.94 23.33 9.60
N ALA A 113 9.94 24.17 9.35
CA ALA A 113 9.87 25.29 8.41
C ALA A 113 9.72 24.80 6.97
N LEU A 114 10.44 23.74 6.56
CA LEU A 114 10.28 23.11 5.25
C LEU A 114 8.85 22.61 5.03
N LEU A 115 8.29 21.84 5.96
CA LEU A 115 6.90 21.38 5.88
C LEU A 115 5.89 22.55 5.92
N ALA A 116 6.18 23.60 6.69
CA ALA A 116 5.31 24.76 6.80
C ALA A 116 5.44 25.75 5.63
N ALA A 117 6.49 25.65 4.80
CA ALA A 117 6.75 26.59 3.71
C ALA A 117 5.58 26.60 2.71
N PRO A 118 5.09 27.78 2.27
CA PRO A 118 3.94 27.87 1.36
C PRO A 118 4.16 27.17 0.01
N SER A 119 5.41 26.93 -0.39
CA SER A 119 5.74 26.13 -1.57
C SER A 119 5.42 24.63 -1.40
N THR A 120 5.50 24.10 -0.19
CA THR A 120 5.12 22.73 0.17
C THR A 120 3.60 22.59 0.10
N ARG A 121 3.14 21.82 -0.89
CA ARG A 121 1.72 21.59 -1.20
C ARG A 121 1.30 20.14 -1.03
N LEU A 122 2.25 19.21 -1.15
CA LEU A 122 2.04 17.77 -0.96
C LEU A 122 3.09 17.20 -0.01
N VAL A 123 2.65 16.44 0.99
CA VAL A 123 3.50 15.64 1.87
C VAL A 123 3.15 14.16 1.66
N LEU A 124 4.09 13.41 1.09
CA LEU A 124 4.01 11.95 0.99
C LEU A 124 4.47 11.35 2.32
N VAL A 125 3.62 10.55 2.96
CA VAL A 125 3.89 9.99 4.30
C VAL A 125 4.08 8.49 4.19
N ASP A 126 5.33 8.05 4.29
CA ASP A 126 5.74 6.64 4.24
C ASP A 126 6.00 6.10 5.64
N VAL A 127 4.97 6.21 6.47
CA VAL A 127 4.89 5.62 7.80
C VAL A 127 3.47 5.09 7.96
N ASP A 128 3.35 3.85 8.40
CA ASP A 128 2.05 3.26 8.67
C ASP A 128 1.48 3.81 9.98
N VAL A 129 0.21 4.17 9.95
CA VAL A 129 -0.52 4.69 11.10
C VAL A 129 -1.61 3.66 11.38
N ASP A 130 -1.20 2.52 11.96
CA ASP A 130 -2.10 1.43 12.29
C ASP A 130 -1.94 1.02 13.76
N GLY A 131 -3.05 1.02 14.51
CA GLY A 131 -3.09 0.72 15.94
C GLY A 131 -2.85 1.93 16.86
N GLU A 132 -2.53 1.65 18.13
CA GLU A 132 -2.10 2.68 19.07
C GLU A 132 -0.90 3.42 18.50
N VAL A 133 -0.86 4.73 18.72
CA VAL A 133 0.22 5.66 18.35
C VAL A 133 1.47 5.37 19.21
N ASP A 134 1.86 4.10 19.28
CA ASP A 134 2.96 3.57 20.05
C ASP A 134 4.20 3.37 19.19
N ASP A 135 4.05 3.23 17.86
CA ASP A 135 5.17 3.39 16.94
C ASP A 135 5.75 4.81 17.14
N PRO A 136 6.99 4.93 17.67
CA PRO A 136 7.62 6.22 17.88
C PRO A 136 7.77 7.01 16.58
N LEU A 137 7.89 6.34 15.43
CA LEU A 137 8.10 7.00 14.15
C LEU A 137 6.79 7.58 13.60
N ALA A 138 5.69 6.82 13.67
CA ALA A 138 4.35 7.33 13.37
C ALA A 138 4.02 8.56 14.23
N ARG A 139 4.33 8.52 15.54
CA ARG A 139 4.19 9.67 16.45
C ARG A 139 4.93 10.90 15.97
N VAL A 140 6.20 10.73 15.61
CA VAL A 140 7.04 11.83 15.14
C VAL A 140 6.49 12.38 13.83
N ALA A 141 6.11 11.52 12.89
CA ALA A 141 5.53 11.94 11.62
C ALA A 141 4.25 12.77 11.84
N VAL A 142 3.29 12.26 12.61
CA VAL A 142 2.04 12.94 12.94
C VAL A 142 2.31 14.27 13.67
N GLY A 143 3.28 14.30 14.60
CA GLY A 143 3.70 15.51 15.29
C GLY A 143 4.25 16.60 14.34
N TYR A 144 5.07 16.21 13.36
CA TYR A 144 5.56 17.14 12.33
C TYR A 144 4.42 17.68 11.46
N LEU A 145 3.47 16.83 11.06
CA LEU A 145 2.30 17.27 10.28
C LEU A 145 1.47 18.30 11.05
N VAL A 146 1.12 18.01 12.32
CA VAL A 146 0.36 18.93 13.18
C VAL A 146 1.12 20.24 13.39
N GLY A 147 2.41 20.17 13.73
CA GLY A 147 3.23 21.36 13.98
C GLY A 147 3.42 22.24 12.74
N ALA A 148 3.49 21.64 11.54
CA ALA A 148 3.60 22.36 10.29
C ALA A 148 2.26 23.03 9.92
N LEU A 149 1.15 22.30 10.04
CA LEU A 149 -0.19 22.81 9.82
C LEU A 149 -0.53 23.97 10.79
N ALA A 150 -0.11 23.87 12.05
CA ALA A 150 -0.25 24.96 13.03
C ALA A 150 0.48 26.23 12.60
N ARG A 151 1.73 26.12 12.13
CA ARG A 151 2.51 27.25 11.60
C ARG A 151 1.87 27.85 10.36
N ARG A 152 1.36 27.01 9.45
CA ARG A 152 0.66 27.47 8.24
C ARG A 152 -0.59 28.24 8.59
N ARG A 153 -1.41 27.73 9.51
CA ARG A 153 -2.61 28.44 10.02
C ARG A 153 -2.24 29.79 10.62
N ALA A 154 -1.22 29.84 11.48
CA ALA A 154 -0.77 31.07 12.11
C ALA A 154 -0.24 32.11 11.10
N ALA A 155 0.37 31.65 10.00
CA ALA A 155 0.87 32.50 8.92
C ALA A 155 -0.19 32.83 7.83
N GLY A 156 -1.42 32.32 7.95
CA GLY A 156 -2.48 32.51 6.95
C GLY A 156 -2.25 31.75 5.64
N HIS A 157 -1.44 30.69 5.67
CA HIS A 157 -1.23 29.80 4.53
C HIS A 157 -2.30 28.70 4.48
N ARG A 158 -2.63 28.24 3.26
CA ARG A 158 -3.48 27.07 3.04
C ARG A 158 -2.83 25.81 3.61
N PRO A 159 -3.55 24.78 4.06
CA PRO A 159 -2.93 23.50 4.42
C PRO A 159 -2.36 22.80 3.17
N PHE A 160 -1.37 21.93 3.37
CA PHE A 160 -0.92 21.00 2.34
C PHE A 160 -1.80 19.73 2.37
N THR A 161 -1.74 18.93 1.30
CA THR A 161 -2.27 17.56 1.30
C THR A 161 -1.28 16.62 1.96
N ALA A 162 -1.72 15.80 2.91
CA ALA A 162 -0.92 14.71 3.48
C ALA A 162 -1.40 13.37 2.91
N LEU A 163 -0.64 12.82 1.98
CA LEU A 163 -0.99 11.58 1.27
C LEU A 163 -0.20 10.42 1.88
N SER A 164 -0.91 9.44 2.43
CA SER A 164 -0.28 8.24 2.98
C SER A 164 0.12 7.27 1.87
N CYS A 165 1.35 6.77 1.97
CA CYS A 165 1.98 5.81 1.09
C CYS A 165 1.94 4.38 1.66
N ALA A 166 1.42 4.22 2.88
CA ALA A 166 1.42 2.95 3.60
C ALA A 166 0.60 1.89 2.85
N ALA A 167 1.09 0.65 2.89
CA ALA A 167 0.45 -0.53 2.32
C ALA A 167 -0.73 -1.04 3.17
N ALA A 168 -1.50 -0.12 3.76
CA ALA A 168 -2.59 -0.42 4.68
C ALA A 168 -3.93 0.12 4.13
N PRO A 169 -5.05 -0.56 4.38
CA PRO A 169 -6.37 -0.04 4.02
C PRO A 169 -6.66 1.29 4.71
N ARG A 170 -7.49 2.13 4.08
CA ARG A 170 -7.92 3.43 4.64
C ARG A 170 -6.75 4.28 5.15
N ASN A 171 -5.58 4.20 4.52
CA ASN A 171 -4.34 4.81 5.00
C ASN A 171 -4.45 6.34 5.20
N GLY A 172 -5.10 7.05 4.27
CA GLY A 172 -5.39 8.48 4.40
C GLY A 172 -6.36 8.77 5.54
N SER A 173 -7.40 7.97 5.68
CA SER A 173 -8.40 8.10 6.75
C SER A 173 -7.76 7.92 8.14
N ARG A 174 -6.93 6.89 8.31
CA ARG A 174 -6.21 6.60 9.56
C ARG A 174 -5.22 7.72 9.90
N LEU A 175 -4.49 8.22 8.90
CA LEU A 175 -3.62 9.38 9.06
C LEU A 175 -4.41 10.62 9.51
N ARG A 176 -5.58 10.88 8.90
CA ARG A 176 -6.47 11.99 9.29
C ARG A 176 -6.93 11.85 10.73
N GLU A 177 -7.38 10.66 11.13
CA GLU A 177 -7.83 10.36 12.50
C GLU A 177 -6.71 10.66 13.52
N ALA A 178 -5.49 10.18 13.26
CA ALA A 178 -4.33 10.44 14.13
C ALA A 178 -3.93 11.91 14.20
N VAL A 179 -3.92 12.62 13.05
CA VAL A 179 -3.59 14.05 13.00
C VAL A 179 -4.62 14.89 13.73
N LEU A 180 -5.91 14.60 13.57
CA LEU A 180 -6.97 15.34 14.26
C LEU A 180 -6.98 15.07 15.77
N ALA A 181 -6.73 13.82 16.19
CA ALA A 181 -6.60 13.48 17.60
C ALA A 181 -5.47 14.27 18.26
N LEU A 182 -4.26 14.22 17.68
CA LEU A 182 -3.12 14.97 18.22
C LEU A 182 -3.32 16.48 18.15
N ALA A 183 -3.96 17.00 17.09
CA ALA A 183 -4.27 18.42 16.99
C ALA A 183 -5.26 18.85 18.09
N GLY A 184 -6.25 18.02 18.42
CA GLY A 184 -7.23 18.30 19.48
C GLY A 184 -6.60 18.33 20.87
N ASP A 185 -5.63 17.46 21.13
CA ASP A 185 -4.85 17.48 22.38
C ASP A 185 -4.04 18.79 22.56
N VAL A 186 -3.77 19.51 21.46
CA VAL A 186 -2.99 20.75 21.44
C VAL A 186 -3.89 22.00 21.40
N ASP A 187 -4.82 22.06 20.45
CA ASP A 187 -5.74 23.19 20.20
C ASP A 187 -6.98 22.72 19.40
N ASP A 188 -8.16 22.74 20.02
CA ASP A 188 -9.44 22.42 19.36
C ASP A 188 -9.68 23.26 18.09
N GLY A 189 -9.25 24.52 18.09
CA GLY A 189 -9.37 25.40 16.94
C GLY A 189 -8.47 24.98 15.77
N LEU A 190 -7.31 24.38 16.07
CA LEU A 190 -6.43 23.81 15.06
C LEU A 190 -7.03 22.53 14.49
N ALA A 191 -7.54 21.64 15.34
CA ALA A 191 -8.21 20.41 14.91
C ALA A 191 -9.40 20.72 13.99
N ALA A 192 -10.24 21.68 14.36
CA ALA A 192 -11.36 22.12 13.53
C ALA A 192 -10.89 22.67 12.16
N TRP A 193 -9.85 23.52 12.16
CA TRP A 193 -9.29 24.07 10.93
C TRP A 193 -8.70 23.00 10.01
N ILE A 194 -7.93 22.04 10.56
CA ILE A 194 -7.39 20.90 9.80
C ILE A 194 -8.54 20.03 9.26
N GLY A 195 -9.57 19.79 10.08
CA GLY A 195 -10.71 18.96 9.70
C GLY A 195 -11.52 19.54 8.55
N GLU A 196 -11.61 20.86 8.45
CA GLU A 196 -12.34 21.59 7.40
C GLU A 196 -11.50 21.85 6.14
N HIS A 197 -10.20 22.13 6.28
CA HIS A 197 -9.37 22.61 5.16
C HIS A 197 -8.32 21.59 4.70
N GLY A 198 -7.91 20.65 5.54
CA GLY A 198 -6.88 19.66 5.24
C GLY A 198 -7.41 18.50 4.39
N ALA A 199 -6.52 17.93 3.58
CA ALA A 199 -6.84 16.78 2.71
C ALA A 199 -5.93 15.59 3.03
N PHE A 200 -6.53 14.42 3.14
CA PHE A 200 -5.88 13.15 3.50
C PHE A 200 -6.40 12.00 2.62
N PRO A 201 -6.17 12.07 1.29
CA PRO A 201 -6.71 11.10 0.35
C PRO A 201 -6.18 9.70 0.66
N ASN A 202 -7.04 8.69 0.56
CA ASN A 202 -6.57 7.31 0.58
C ASN A 202 -5.85 6.99 -0.75
N SER A 203 -4.91 6.06 -0.69
CA SER A 203 -4.19 5.61 -1.88
C SER A 203 -3.83 4.12 -1.85
N VAL A 204 -3.70 3.52 -3.03
CA VAL A 204 -3.28 2.12 -3.20
C VAL A 204 -2.16 2.07 -4.23
N CYS A 205 -0.98 1.60 -3.83
CA CYS A 205 0.15 1.39 -4.73
C CYS A 205 0.44 -0.09 -4.88
N ASP A 206 0.05 -0.69 -6.01
CA ASP A 206 0.11 -2.12 -6.21
C ASP A 206 0.58 -2.48 -7.63
N PRO A 207 1.70 -3.22 -7.77
CA PRO A 207 2.24 -3.60 -9.08
C PRO A 207 1.35 -4.56 -9.87
N CYS A 208 0.22 -5.06 -9.35
CA CYS A 208 -0.72 -5.95 -10.02
C CYS A 208 -1.91 -5.24 -10.72
N LEU A 209 -2.25 -3.98 -10.38
CA LEU A 209 -3.43 -3.23 -10.88
C LEU A 209 -3.37 -2.74 -12.35
N PRO A 210 -4.14 -3.16 -13.38
CA PRO A 210 -3.90 -2.85 -14.82
C PRO A 210 -3.03 -1.61 -15.22
N GLY A 211 -1.93 -1.78 -15.97
CA GLY A 211 -1.02 -0.67 -16.37
C GLY A 211 0.18 -1.08 -17.23
N GLU A 212 0.96 -0.10 -17.71
CA GLU A 212 2.17 -0.34 -18.52
C GLU A 212 3.22 -1.18 -17.77
N SER A 213 3.84 -2.13 -18.46
CA SER A 213 4.86 -3.02 -17.91
C SER A 213 6.03 -2.24 -17.28
N GLY A 214 6.36 -2.54 -16.02
CA GLY A 214 7.51 -1.98 -15.31
C GLY A 214 7.24 -0.73 -14.48
N CYS A 215 6.01 -0.18 -14.50
CA CYS A 215 5.62 0.91 -13.59
C CYS A 215 4.80 0.38 -12.40
N PRO A 216 5.08 0.80 -11.16
CA PRO A 216 4.18 0.61 -10.02
C PRO A 216 2.87 1.33 -10.32
N ARG A 217 1.75 0.77 -9.88
CA ARG A 217 0.45 1.21 -10.36
C ARG A 217 -0.29 1.78 -9.16
N TRP A 218 -0.41 3.10 -9.17
CA TRP A 218 -0.82 3.91 -8.03
C TRP A 218 -2.19 4.53 -8.29
N VAL A 219 -3.11 4.31 -7.35
CA VAL A 219 -4.48 4.81 -7.36
C VAL A 219 -4.65 5.74 -6.17
N VAL A 220 -5.22 6.92 -6.39
CA VAL A 220 -5.33 7.98 -5.38
C VAL A 220 -6.73 8.58 -5.41
N GLU A 221 -7.31 8.88 -4.26
CA GLU A 221 -8.54 9.67 -4.20
C GLU A 221 -8.25 11.13 -4.63
N ASP A 222 -9.08 11.71 -5.51
CA ASP A 222 -8.86 13.10 -6.01
C ASP A 222 -9.33 14.17 -4.98
N ASP A 223 -8.71 14.17 -3.80
CA ASP A 223 -8.94 15.12 -2.71
C ASP A 223 -7.62 15.80 -2.30
N PHE A 224 -7.48 17.09 -2.65
CA PHE A 224 -6.25 17.85 -2.43
C PHE A 224 -6.54 19.28 -1.94
N ALA A 225 -5.79 19.70 -0.92
CA ALA A 225 -6.00 20.98 -0.24
C ALA A 225 -5.40 22.19 -0.97
N ASP A 226 -4.28 22.01 -1.69
CA ASP A 226 -3.58 23.13 -2.35
C ASP A 226 -3.05 22.77 -3.75
N GLY A 227 -3.97 22.25 -4.57
CA GLY A 227 -3.65 21.71 -5.89
C GLY A 227 -2.93 20.37 -5.82
N ARG A 228 -2.72 19.76 -6.99
CA ARG A 228 -2.06 18.45 -7.10
C ARG A 228 -1.09 18.38 -8.27
N PRO A 229 -0.03 17.56 -8.18
CA PRO A 229 0.77 17.25 -9.35
C PRO A 229 -0.08 16.54 -10.41
N PRO A 230 0.16 16.77 -11.71
CA PRO A 230 -0.59 16.14 -12.80
C PRO A 230 -0.15 14.68 -13.02
N LEU A 231 -0.19 13.88 -11.95
CA LEU A 231 0.31 12.51 -11.90
C LEU A 231 -0.43 11.55 -12.85
N ASP A 232 -1.63 11.92 -13.29
CA ASP A 232 -2.39 11.23 -14.34
C ASP A 232 -1.63 11.13 -15.66
N ARG A 233 -0.72 12.07 -15.93
CA ARG A 233 0.14 12.07 -17.13
C ARG A 233 1.31 11.11 -17.04
N VAL A 234 1.51 10.46 -15.89
CA VAL A 234 2.61 9.54 -15.60
C VAL A 234 2.11 8.24 -14.95
N GLY A 235 0.85 7.88 -15.23
CA GLY A 235 0.29 6.56 -14.92
C GLY A 235 -0.44 6.44 -13.58
N VAL A 236 -0.60 7.53 -12.81
CA VAL A 236 -1.39 7.50 -11.58
C VAL A 236 -2.88 7.66 -11.91
N ARG A 237 -3.74 6.82 -11.33
CA ARG A 237 -5.19 6.90 -11.55
C ARG A 237 -5.85 7.64 -10.38
N PHE A 238 -6.50 8.75 -10.69
CA PHE A 238 -7.36 9.45 -9.73
C PHE A 238 -8.78 8.88 -9.77
N VAL A 239 -9.31 8.55 -8.61
CA VAL A 239 -10.62 7.92 -8.45
C VAL A 239 -11.44 8.62 -7.37
N PRO A 240 -12.77 8.50 -7.38
CA PRO A 240 -13.60 9.02 -6.28
C PRO A 240 -13.51 8.16 -5.01
N SER A 241 -13.06 6.90 -5.12
CA SER A 241 -12.87 6.02 -3.96
C SER A 241 -11.84 4.92 -4.25
N THR A 242 -10.93 4.68 -3.30
CA THR A 242 -9.95 3.58 -3.38
C THR A 242 -10.49 2.24 -2.90
N VAL A 243 -11.67 2.19 -2.27
CA VAL A 243 -12.20 0.98 -1.63
C VAL A 243 -12.14 -0.27 -2.54
N PRO A 244 -12.56 -0.24 -3.82
CA PRO A 244 -12.46 -1.42 -4.69
C PRO A 244 -11.01 -1.89 -4.89
N HIS A 245 -10.06 -0.97 -4.97
CA HIS A 245 -8.64 -1.25 -5.16
C HIS A 245 -7.97 -1.76 -3.88
N GLU A 246 -8.40 -1.27 -2.71
CA GLU A 246 -7.98 -1.79 -1.42
C GLU A 246 -8.44 -3.25 -1.25
N LEU A 247 -9.65 -3.57 -1.69
CA LEU A 247 -10.17 -4.94 -1.68
C LEU A 247 -9.41 -5.86 -2.64
N LEU A 248 -9.06 -5.39 -3.84
CA LEU A 248 -8.21 -6.15 -4.76
C LEU A 248 -6.87 -6.50 -4.09
N ARG A 249 -6.18 -5.49 -3.57
CA ARG A 249 -4.88 -5.68 -2.92
C ARG A 249 -4.96 -6.64 -1.74
N THR A 250 -5.79 -6.31 -0.75
CA THR A 250 -5.87 -7.08 0.50
C THR A 250 -6.32 -8.52 0.27
N ARG A 251 -7.37 -8.73 -0.53
CA ARG A 251 -8.00 -10.06 -0.66
C ARG A 251 -7.32 -10.94 -1.70
N LEU A 252 -6.84 -10.36 -2.80
CA LEU A 252 -6.30 -11.11 -3.92
C LEU A 252 -4.77 -11.08 -3.98
N HIS A 253 -4.11 -9.99 -3.61
CA HIS A 253 -2.64 -9.98 -3.56
C HIS A 253 -2.13 -10.47 -2.21
N ASP A 254 -2.45 -9.77 -1.12
CA ASP A 254 -1.93 -10.08 0.21
C ASP A 254 -2.50 -11.42 0.72
N GLY A 255 -3.80 -11.65 0.54
CA GLY A 255 -4.44 -12.93 0.82
C GLY A 255 -3.84 -14.11 0.03
N ALA A 256 -3.44 -13.92 -1.23
CA ALA A 256 -2.79 -14.97 -2.02
C ALA A 256 -1.36 -15.25 -1.56
N HIS A 257 -0.60 -14.22 -1.16
CA HIS A 257 0.71 -14.40 -0.54
C HIS A 257 0.60 -15.24 0.73
N ASP A 258 -0.41 -14.98 1.56
CA ASP A 258 -0.65 -15.71 2.81
C ASP A 258 -1.12 -17.15 2.59
N ALA A 259 -2.07 -17.35 1.67
CA ALA A 259 -2.51 -18.69 1.28
C ALA A 259 -1.35 -19.50 0.66
N LEU A 260 -0.53 -18.89 -0.20
CA LEU A 260 0.64 -19.53 -0.77
C LEU A 260 1.67 -19.88 0.31
N ALA A 261 1.90 -19.03 1.31
CA ALA A 261 2.84 -19.31 2.37
C ALA A 261 2.45 -20.55 3.19
N VAL A 262 1.16 -20.70 3.47
CA VAL A 262 0.60 -21.90 4.10
C VAL A 262 0.82 -23.14 3.23
N ALA A 263 0.50 -23.05 1.93
CA ALA A 263 0.67 -24.17 1.01
C ALA A 263 2.14 -24.54 0.76
N ALA A 264 3.03 -23.54 0.69
CA ALA A 264 4.47 -23.72 0.54
C ALA A 264 5.08 -24.42 1.76
N ALA A 265 4.66 -24.05 2.97
CA ALA A 265 5.07 -24.74 4.19
C ALA A 265 4.66 -26.21 4.18
N ALA A 266 3.41 -26.52 3.76
CA ALA A 266 2.94 -27.90 3.62
C ALA A 266 3.70 -28.69 2.53
N ALA A 267 4.10 -28.03 1.44
CA ALA A 267 4.85 -28.64 0.34
C ALA A 267 6.38 -28.71 0.57
N GLY A 268 6.90 -28.11 1.66
CA GLY A 268 8.34 -28.00 1.91
C GLY A 268 9.08 -27.11 0.89
N ALA A 269 8.36 -26.17 0.25
CA ALA A 269 8.90 -25.29 -0.77
C ALA A 269 9.49 -24.01 -0.15
N ARG A 270 10.74 -23.67 -0.51
CA ARG A 270 11.46 -22.49 0.02
C ARG A 270 11.25 -21.20 -0.77
N THR A 271 10.59 -21.28 -1.93
CA THR A 271 10.30 -20.10 -2.77
C THR A 271 8.89 -20.20 -3.33
N ALA A 272 8.27 -19.04 -3.59
CA ALA A 272 6.95 -18.95 -4.21
C ALA A 272 6.91 -19.69 -5.56
N GLY A 273 7.92 -19.47 -6.41
CA GLY A 273 8.04 -20.16 -7.69
C GLY A 273 8.13 -21.69 -7.57
N ALA A 274 8.90 -22.20 -6.59
CA ALA A 274 8.99 -23.64 -6.35
C ALA A 274 7.67 -24.24 -5.85
N ALA A 275 6.96 -23.51 -4.98
CA ALA A 275 5.64 -23.91 -4.50
C ALA A 275 4.63 -23.97 -5.68
N LEU A 276 4.61 -22.95 -6.55
CA LEU A 276 3.73 -22.88 -7.72
C LEU A 276 4.09 -23.85 -8.85
N ALA A 277 5.25 -24.49 -8.79
CA ALA A 277 5.61 -25.61 -9.67
C ALA A 277 4.95 -26.93 -9.25
N VAL A 278 4.46 -27.05 -8.01
CA VAL A 278 3.68 -28.19 -7.54
C VAL A 278 2.24 -28.05 -8.04
N PRO A 279 1.72 -28.97 -8.88
CA PRO A 279 0.39 -28.81 -9.50
C PRO A 279 -0.74 -28.59 -8.48
N GLY A 280 -0.74 -29.32 -7.37
CA GLY A 280 -1.76 -29.18 -6.33
C GLY A 280 -1.72 -27.83 -5.60
N VAL A 281 -0.54 -27.23 -5.44
CA VAL A 281 -0.41 -25.88 -4.84
C VAL A 281 -0.91 -24.81 -5.80
N ARG A 282 -0.60 -24.95 -7.09
CA ARG A 282 -1.11 -24.04 -8.13
C ARG A 282 -2.63 -24.11 -8.21
N GLU A 283 -3.21 -25.31 -8.27
CA GLU A 283 -4.67 -25.51 -8.32
C GLU A 283 -5.36 -24.94 -7.06
N PHE A 284 -4.76 -25.15 -5.88
CA PHE A 284 -5.23 -24.56 -4.64
C PHE A 284 -5.26 -23.03 -4.72
N LEU A 285 -4.17 -22.39 -5.17
CA LEU A 285 -4.08 -20.94 -5.21
C LEU A 285 -4.98 -20.32 -6.28
N GLU A 286 -5.10 -20.94 -7.46
CA GLU A 286 -6.02 -20.51 -8.52
C GLU A 286 -7.48 -20.55 -8.05
N GLY A 287 -7.85 -21.61 -7.32
CA GLY A 287 -9.17 -21.73 -6.70
C GLY A 287 -9.39 -20.75 -5.54
N PHE A 288 -8.38 -20.53 -4.69
CA PHE A 288 -8.42 -19.51 -3.64
C PHE A 288 -8.69 -18.12 -4.24
N LEU A 289 -7.95 -17.75 -5.28
CA LEU A 289 -8.15 -16.48 -5.99
C LEU A 289 -9.54 -16.39 -6.63
N ALA A 290 -10.09 -17.50 -7.14
CA ALA A 290 -11.45 -17.52 -7.69
C ALA A 290 -12.51 -17.27 -6.61
N GLU A 291 -12.41 -17.94 -5.46
CA GLU A 291 -13.34 -17.77 -4.33
C GLU A 291 -13.24 -16.38 -3.70
N ALA A 292 -12.02 -15.87 -3.51
CA ALA A 292 -11.76 -14.54 -2.98
C ALA A 292 -12.24 -13.43 -3.92
N ALA A 293 -12.12 -13.61 -5.24
CA ALA A 293 -12.54 -12.61 -6.23
C ALA A 293 -14.06 -12.41 -6.24
N GLN A 294 -14.84 -13.46 -5.95
CA GLN A 294 -16.30 -13.34 -5.78
C GLN A 294 -16.69 -12.42 -4.61
N GLN A 295 -15.76 -12.15 -3.70
CA GLN A 295 -15.98 -11.28 -2.55
C GLN A 295 -15.68 -9.81 -2.87
N VAL A 296 -14.90 -9.52 -3.92
CA VAL A 296 -14.51 -8.16 -4.30
C VAL A 296 -15.63 -7.51 -5.08
N LEU A 297 -16.29 -6.52 -4.47
CA LEU A 297 -17.40 -5.78 -5.08
C LEU A 297 -16.92 -4.49 -5.73
N GLY A 298 -17.62 -4.05 -6.78
CA GLY A 298 -17.33 -2.77 -7.44
C GLY A 298 -16.18 -2.81 -8.46
N VAL A 299 -15.69 -4.01 -8.81
CA VAL A 299 -14.68 -4.22 -9.85
C VAL A 299 -15.29 -5.08 -10.97
N PRO A 300 -15.15 -4.71 -12.26
CA PRO A 300 -15.58 -5.52 -13.38
C PRO A 300 -14.92 -6.91 -13.41
N ALA A 301 -15.63 -7.91 -13.96
CA ALA A 301 -15.16 -9.30 -13.96
C ALA A 301 -13.87 -9.50 -14.79
N ASP A 302 -13.74 -8.79 -15.90
CA ASP A 302 -12.54 -8.78 -16.74
C ASP A 302 -11.33 -8.18 -16.00
N GLU A 303 -11.52 -7.06 -15.28
CA GLU A 303 -10.47 -6.47 -14.44
C GLU A 303 -10.06 -7.41 -13.29
N LEU A 304 -11.01 -8.13 -12.69
CA LEU A 304 -10.71 -9.15 -11.67
C LEU A 304 -9.87 -10.30 -12.25
N ASP A 305 -10.22 -10.79 -13.44
CA ASP A 305 -9.48 -11.89 -14.08
C ASP A 305 -8.06 -11.46 -14.50
N GLU A 306 -7.90 -10.25 -15.05
CA GLU A 306 -6.58 -9.66 -15.33
C GLU A 306 -5.74 -9.52 -14.06
N TYR A 307 -6.34 -9.03 -12.97
CA TYR A 307 -5.65 -8.85 -11.70
C TYR A 307 -5.20 -10.19 -11.10
N ARG A 308 -6.07 -11.21 -11.09
CA ARG A 308 -5.72 -12.57 -10.63
C ARG A 308 -4.56 -13.16 -11.41
N ALA A 309 -4.59 -13.03 -12.73
CA ALA A 309 -3.50 -13.48 -13.60
C ALA A 309 -2.19 -12.75 -13.28
N ALA A 310 -2.24 -11.44 -13.04
CA ALA A 310 -1.08 -10.63 -12.66
C ALA A 310 -0.48 -11.05 -11.31
N VAL A 311 -1.31 -11.33 -10.31
CA VAL A 311 -0.87 -11.84 -8.99
C VAL A 311 -0.13 -13.17 -9.16
N LEU A 312 -0.72 -14.14 -9.87
CA LEU A 312 -0.09 -15.45 -10.10
C LEU A 312 1.24 -15.34 -10.85
N ALA A 313 1.29 -14.53 -11.90
CA ALA A 313 2.51 -14.30 -12.68
C ALA A 313 3.61 -13.69 -11.80
N ARG A 314 3.26 -12.73 -10.94
CA ARG A 314 4.21 -12.06 -10.04
C ARG A 314 4.73 -12.98 -8.95
N LEU A 315 3.87 -13.78 -8.32
CA LEU A 315 4.27 -14.80 -7.34
C LEU A 315 5.21 -15.83 -7.96
N ALA A 316 4.95 -16.25 -9.21
CA ALA A 316 5.80 -17.18 -9.92
C ALA A 316 7.18 -16.58 -10.28
N ALA A 317 7.24 -15.27 -10.50
CA ALA A 317 8.45 -14.53 -10.85
C ALA A 317 9.26 -14.05 -9.62
N ASP A 318 8.76 -14.20 -8.38
CA ASP A 318 9.47 -13.74 -7.18
C ASP A 318 10.84 -14.45 -7.06
N PRO A 319 11.96 -13.68 -7.10
CA PRO A 319 13.31 -14.21 -7.29
C PRO A 319 13.89 -14.97 -6.09
N GLY A 320 13.16 -15.15 -4.99
CA GLY A 320 13.57 -16.06 -3.93
C GLY A 320 13.19 -15.67 -2.51
N ARG A 321 12.20 -14.77 -2.32
CA ARG A 321 11.69 -14.52 -0.97
C ARG A 321 10.99 -15.78 -0.47
N GLU A 322 11.46 -16.29 0.67
CA GLU A 322 10.83 -17.44 1.31
C GLU A 322 9.44 -17.05 1.83
N PRO A 323 8.37 -17.76 1.43
CA PRO A 323 7.04 -17.52 1.95
C PRO A 323 6.99 -17.91 3.43
N HIS A 324 6.63 -16.95 4.29
CA HIS A 324 6.49 -17.18 5.73
C HIS A 324 5.01 -17.23 6.09
N VAL A 325 4.61 -18.26 6.85
CA VAL A 325 3.24 -18.37 7.37
C VAL A 325 2.92 -17.09 8.15
N PRO A 326 1.80 -16.41 7.84
CA PRO A 326 1.47 -15.14 8.47
C PRO A 326 1.13 -15.33 9.96
N GLY A 327 1.45 -14.31 10.75
CA GLY A 327 0.93 -14.19 12.11
C GLY A 327 -0.59 -13.94 12.14
N PRO A 328 -1.22 -14.01 13.33
CA PRO A 328 -2.67 -13.93 13.47
C PRO A 328 -3.27 -12.61 12.96
N GLU A 329 -2.66 -11.46 13.26
CA GLU A 329 -3.18 -10.17 12.82
C GLU A 329 -3.19 -10.03 11.30
N ARG A 330 -2.12 -10.47 10.64
CA ARG A 330 -2.01 -10.44 9.18
C ARG A 330 -3.01 -11.38 8.52
N PHE A 331 -3.11 -12.62 9.00
CA PHE A 331 -4.09 -13.57 8.48
C PHE A 331 -5.54 -13.09 8.67
N ARG A 332 -5.81 -12.42 9.81
CA ARG A 332 -7.10 -11.79 10.12
C ARG A 332 -7.44 -10.65 9.17
N ALA A 333 -6.44 -9.89 8.70
CA ALA A 333 -6.61 -8.79 7.77
C ALA A 333 -6.78 -9.28 6.32
N ASP A 334 -5.95 -10.24 5.89
CA ASP A 334 -5.77 -10.55 4.47
C ASP A 334 -6.71 -11.68 3.98
N VAL A 335 -6.98 -12.70 4.82
CA VAL A 335 -7.69 -13.92 4.42
C VAL A 335 -9.09 -14.03 5.02
N LEU A 336 -9.22 -13.78 6.34
CA LEU A 336 -10.50 -13.96 7.04
C LEU A 336 -11.68 -13.12 6.50
N PRO A 337 -11.50 -11.89 5.99
CA PRO A 337 -12.62 -11.12 5.46
C PRO A 337 -13.30 -11.80 4.26
N SER A 338 -12.52 -12.42 3.38
CA SER A 338 -13.04 -13.18 2.23
C SER A 338 -13.82 -14.40 2.68
N LEU A 339 -13.31 -15.14 3.68
CA LEU A 339 -14.00 -16.30 4.24
C LEU A 339 -15.29 -15.93 4.97
N ARG A 340 -15.27 -14.88 5.81
CA ARG A 340 -16.47 -14.38 6.50
C ARG A 340 -17.56 -13.99 5.49
N GLN A 341 -17.19 -13.21 4.48
CA GLN A 341 -18.14 -12.79 3.46
C GLN A 341 -18.71 -14.00 2.71
N ALA A 342 -17.88 -14.99 2.35
CA ALA A 342 -18.34 -16.22 1.71
C ALA A 342 -19.26 -17.08 2.59
N VAL A 343 -19.11 -17.02 3.92
CA VAL A 343 -20.06 -17.63 4.86
C VAL A 343 -21.38 -16.82 4.88
N ASP A 344 -21.29 -15.50 4.99
CA ASP A 344 -22.46 -14.61 5.12
C ASP A 344 -23.45 -14.70 3.94
N HIS A 345 -22.96 -14.98 2.73
CA HIS A 345 -23.82 -15.14 1.54
C HIS A 345 -23.94 -16.57 1.01
N ASP A 346 -23.47 -17.55 1.79
CA ASP A 346 -23.46 -18.97 1.41
C ASP A 346 -22.79 -19.26 0.06
N GLY A 347 -21.65 -18.62 -0.19
CA GLY A 347 -20.87 -18.79 -1.40
C GLY A 347 -19.79 -19.87 -1.32
N PRO A 348 -19.15 -20.18 -2.47
CA PRO A 348 -18.00 -21.07 -2.55
C PRO A 348 -16.86 -20.61 -1.63
N ARG A 349 -16.35 -21.52 -0.80
CA ARG A 349 -15.33 -21.24 0.23
C ARG A 349 -14.41 -22.42 0.53
N GLU A 350 -14.35 -23.42 -0.34
CA GLU A 350 -13.56 -24.63 -0.10
C GLU A 350 -12.07 -24.31 0.04
N ARG A 351 -11.52 -23.48 -0.87
CA ARG A 351 -10.12 -23.08 -0.87
C ARG A 351 -9.82 -22.05 0.22
N LEU A 352 -10.76 -21.16 0.55
CA LEU A 352 -10.66 -20.26 1.71
C LEU A 352 -10.59 -21.04 3.03
N VAL A 353 -11.41 -22.08 3.19
CA VAL A 353 -11.36 -22.98 4.36
C VAL A 353 -10.07 -23.81 4.37
N GLN A 354 -9.55 -24.24 3.22
CA GLN A 354 -8.25 -24.91 3.14
C GLN A 354 -7.09 -24.00 3.55
N ALA A 355 -7.11 -22.71 3.18
CA ALA A 355 -6.14 -21.74 3.66
C ALA A 355 -6.18 -21.60 5.18
N LEU A 356 -7.38 -21.49 5.77
CA LEU A 356 -7.59 -21.47 7.22
C LEU A 356 -7.06 -22.75 7.88
N ALA A 357 -7.35 -23.92 7.31
CA ALA A 357 -6.92 -25.21 7.84
C ALA A 357 -5.39 -25.31 7.93
N GLY A 358 -4.69 -24.94 6.86
CA GLY A 358 -3.24 -24.97 6.85
C GLY A 358 -2.62 -23.93 7.77
N TRP A 359 -3.21 -22.74 7.88
CA TRP A 359 -2.77 -21.73 8.85
C TRP A 359 -2.89 -22.24 10.29
N LEU A 360 -4.06 -22.77 10.67
CA LEU A 360 -4.30 -23.34 12.00
C LEU A 360 -3.34 -24.49 12.34
N LEU A 361 -3.02 -25.35 11.37
CA LEU A 361 -2.03 -26.42 11.56
C LEU A 361 -0.62 -25.87 11.77
N ALA A 362 -0.25 -24.84 11.01
CA ALA A 362 1.08 -24.24 11.10
C ALA A 362 1.29 -23.46 12.42
N THR A 363 0.26 -22.78 12.93
CA THR A 363 0.34 -21.98 14.16
C THR A 363 -0.03 -22.74 15.42
N GLY A 364 -0.99 -23.66 15.32
CA GLY A 364 -1.51 -24.47 16.43
C GLY A 364 -0.86 -25.86 16.54
N GLY A 365 -0.17 -26.35 15.52
CA GLY A 365 0.26 -27.74 15.47
C GLY A 365 -0.91 -28.72 15.26
N PRO A 366 -0.66 -30.03 15.39
CA PRO A 366 -1.65 -31.05 15.04
C PRO A 366 -2.88 -30.99 15.94
N GLY A 367 -4.06 -31.21 15.37
CA GLY A 367 -5.32 -31.19 16.10
C GLY A 367 -6.52 -31.41 15.20
N GLY A 368 -7.66 -31.76 15.80
CA GLY A 368 -8.95 -31.79 15.10
C GLY A 368 -9.54 -30.39 14.96
N ALA A 369 -10.48 -30.23 14.02
CA ALA A 369 -11.11 -28.94 13.71
C ALA A 369 -11.64 -28.20 14.95
N ALA A 370 -12.40 -28.87 15.82
CA ALA A 370 -13.01 -28.26 17.00
C ALA A 370 -12.00 -27.78 18.07
N ASP A 371 -10.83 -28.41 18.13
CA ASP A 371 -9.75 -27.99 19.04
C ASP A 371 -9.02 -26.75 18.47
N LEU A 372 -8.69 -26.78 17.19
CA LEU A 372 -8.02 -25.67 16.51
C LEU A 372 -8.86 -24.39 16.50
N LEU A 373 -10.16 -24.50 16.23
CA LEU A 373 -11.09 -23.35 16.28
C LEU A 373 -11.14 -22.74 17.68
N ARG A 374 -11.21 -23.58 18.73
CA ARG A 374 -11.26 -23.11 20.12
C ARG A 374 -9.98 -22.38 20.53
N ARG A 375 -8.82 -22.89 20.10
CA ARG A 375 -7.51 -22.31 20.43
C ARG A 375 -7.24 -20.96 19.76
N HIS A 376 -7.91 -20.68 18.64
CA HIS A 376 -7.74 -19.44 17.87
C HIS A 376 -9.01 -18.58 17.84
N HIS A 377 -9.91 -18.77 18.80
CA HIS A 377 -11.20 -18.07 18.84
C HIS A 377 -11.02 -16.54 18.93
N ASP A 378 -9.96 -16.06 19.59
CA ASP A 378 -9.60 -14.64 19.67
C ASP A 378 -9.34 -14.01 18.29
N VAL A 379 -8.69 -14.76 17.39
CA VAL A 379 -8.40 -14.34 16.02
C VAL A 379 -9.63 -14.49 15.12
N LEU A 380 -10.32 -15.64 15.22
CA LEU A 380 -11.43 -15.99 14.35
C LEU A 380 -12.72 -15.22 14.67
N GLY A 381 -12.93 -14.86 15.94
CA GLY A 381 -14.17 -14.25 16.42
C GLY A 381 -15.37 -15.16 16.15
N THR A 382 -16.48 -14.56 15.71
CA THR A 382 -17.74 -15.27 15.42
C THR A 382 -17.62 -16.38 14.38
N LEU A 383 -16.59 -16.32 13.52
CA LEU A 383 -16.34 -17.37 12.53
C LEU A 383 -16.07 -18.73 13.21
N ALA A 384 -15.50 -18.75 14.42
CA ALA A 384 -15.27 -19.99 15.17
C ALA A 384 -16.57 -20.69 15.60
N ASP A 385 -17.68 -19.96 15.69
CA ASP A 385 -18.98 -20.44 16.13
C ASP A 385 -19.88 -20.88 14.96
N GLU A 386 -19.40 -20.76 13.71
CA GLU A 386 -20.18 -21.09 12.51
C GLU A 386 -20.52 -22.59 12.45
N PRO A 387 -21.81 -22.99 12.39
CA PRO A 387 -22.22 -24.38 12.55
C PRO A 387 -21.61 -25.35 11.53
N HIS A 388 -21.39 -24.90 10.31
CA HIS A 388 -20.91 -25.74 9.20
C HIS A 388 -19.38 -25.75 9.08
N LEU A 389 -18.71 -24.74 9.64
CA LEU A 389 -17.27 -24.57 9.51
C LEU A 389 -16.46 -25.74 10.11
N PRO A 390 -16.78 -26.33 11.29
CA PRO A 390 -16.04 -27.46 11.82
C PRO A 390 -15.97 -28.66 10.86
N ALA A 391 -17.08 -28.96 10.15
CA ALA A 391 -17.13 -30.07 9.21
C ALA A 391 -16.36 -29.78 7.91
N GLU A 392 -16.45 -28.56 7.40
CA GLU A 392 -15.67 -28.08 6.25
C GLU A 392 -14.17 -28.08 6.56
N LEU A 393 -13.80 -27.52 7.72
CA LEU A 393 -12.43 -27.48 8.23
C LEU A 393 -11.86 -28.89 8.41
N GLN A 394 -12.64 -29.81 8.98
CA GLN A 394 -12.19 -31.19 9.14
C GLN A 394 -11.91 -31.87 7.79
N ARG A 395 -12.72 -31.62 6.75
CA ARG A 395 -12.43 -32.12 5.40
C ARG A 395 -11.13 -31.53 4.85
N ALA A 396 -10.92 -30.22 5.01
CA ALA A 396 -9.69 -29.56 4.58
C ALA A 396 -8.44 -30.11 5.29
N LEU A 397 -8.51 -30.36 6.60
CA LEU A 397 -7.42 -30.96 7.37
C LEU A 397 -7.02 -32.34 6.82
N HIS A 398 -7.98 -33.19 6.46
CA HIS A 398 -7.68 -34.51 5.87
C HIS A 398 -6.93 -34.41 4.52
N VAL A 399 -7.19 -33.38 3.72
CA VAL A 399 -6.48 -33.13 2.46
C VAL A 399 -5.04 -32.71 2.73
N LEU A 400 -4.82 -31.85 3.74
CA LEU A 400 -3.50 -31.31 4.07
C LEU A 400 -2.60 -32.27 4.85
N THR A 401 -3.20 -33.14 5.66
CA THR A 401 -2.50 -34.20 6.40
C THR A 401 -3.02 -35.55 5.91
N PRO A 402 -2.57 -36.04 4.73
CA PRO A 402 -2.86 -37.41 4.37
C PRO A 402 -2.31 -38.28 5.49
N SER A 403 -3.21 -39.07 6.10
CA SER A 403 -2.81 -40.01 7.15
C SER A 403 -1.66 -40.86 6.62
N SER A 404 -0.64 -41.11 7.44
CA SER A 404 0.38 -42.14 7.16
C SER A 404 -0.31 -43.37 6.56
N PRO A 405 0.30 -44.04 5.55
CA PRO A 405 -0.33 -45.20 4.92
C PRO A 405 -0.73 -46.18 6.02
N THR A 406 -2.02 -46.52 6.08
CA THR A 406 -2.52 -47.53 7.00
C THR A 406 -1.73 -48.83 6.72
N PRO A 407 -1.14 -49.50 7.73
CA PRO A 407 -0.38 -50.75 7.56
C PRO A 407 -1.20 -51.96 7.06
N ALA A 408 -2.41 -51.74 6.55
CA ALA A 408 -3.33 -52.79 6.11
C ALA A 408 -3.33 -53.04 4.59
N GLU A 409 -2.49 -52.33 3.81
CA GLU A 409 -2.31 -52.58 2.37
C GLU A 409 -1.08 -53.44 2.02
N PHE A 410 -0.56 -54.20 2.98
CA PHE A 410 0.36 -55.31 2.72
C PHE A 410 -0.14 -56.57 3.45
N SER A 411 -1.07 -57.27 2.82
CA SER A 411 -1.29 -58.71 3.05
C SER A 411 -1.77 -59.37 1.76
#